data_AF-A0A9D5MBP9-F1
#
_entry.id   AF-A0A9D5MBP9-F1
#
_cell.length_a   1.000
_cell.length_b   1.000
_cell.length_c   1.000
_cell.angle_alpha   90.00
_cell.angle_beta   90.00
_cell.angle_gamma   90.00
#
_symmetry.space_group_name_H-M   'P 1'
#
loop_
_entity.id
_entity.type
_entity.pdbx_description
1 polymer ?
#
loop_
_entity_poly.entity_id
_entity_poly.type
_entity_poly.pdbx_seq_one_letter_code
_entity_poly.pdbx_strand_id
1 'polypeptide(L)'
;MQRFTFQMNYDESSCAVTGYAGDEADVVIPATFGGRPVTILFDKLFRGHAEIRSVAMPDTVTDLGEFLFDGCMALRRIELPRGLKSLWGYTFVRCGLEEVALPDGLTAIPPYAFKDCKSLRRVVCGSGMKHIYAWAFGGCDSLAEVVCAPGVQVSDRAFESNAAIMRIQ
;
A
#
# COMPACT_ATOMS: atom_id res chain seq x y z
N MET A 1 8.92 20.49 -8.97
CA MET A 1 10.02 19.93 -8.15
C MET A 1 9.36 19.39 -6.92
N GLN A 2 9.51 18.09 -6.66
CA GLN A 2 8.76 17.41 -5.62
C GLN A 2 9.03 18.07 -4.26
N ARG A 3 7.96 18.32 -3.49
CA ARG A 3 8.01 19.06 -2.22
C ARG A 3 7.65 18.14 -1.08
N PHE A 4 8.65 17.57 -0.43
CA PHE A 4 8.47 16.69 0.73
C PHE A 4 8.79 17.41 2.04
N THR A 5 8.07 17.05 3.10
CA THR A 5 8.45 17.32 4.49
C THR A 5 8.90 16.04 5.17
N PHE A 6 9.89 16.17 6.07
CA PHE A 6 10.51 15.04 6.76
C PHE A 6 10.50 15.23 8.26
N GLN A 7 10.52 14.12 8.99
CA GLN A 7 10.70 14.10 10.44
C GLN A 7 11.67 12.98 10.81
N MET A 8 12.59 13.22 11.75
CA MET A 8 13.43 12.16 12.31
C MET A 8 12.58 11.21 13.15
N ASN A 9 12.85 9.91 13.04
CA ASN A 9 12.29 8.92 13.94
C ASN A 9 12.89 9.06 15.34
N TYR A 10 12.28 8.44 16.36
CA TYR A 10 12.63 8.64 17.77
C TYR A 10 14.10 8.37 18.10
N ASP A 11 14.71 7.38 17.46
CA ASP A 11 16.12 7.00 17.65
C ASP A 11 17.09 7.80 16.76
N GLU A 12 16.55 8.73 15.96
CA GLU A 12 17.26 9.54 14.95
C GLU A 12 18.10 8.74 13.95
N SER A 13 17.90 7.41 13.86
CA SER A 13 18.64 6.52 12.96
C SER A 13 18.07 6.55 11.54
N SER A 14 16.82 6.98 11.40
CA SER A 14 16.03 7.00 10.18
C SER A 14 15.01 8.13 10.21
N CYS A 15 14.29 8.33 9.11
CA CYS A 15 13.30 9.39 8.98
C CYS A 15 12.01 8.95 8.29
N ALA A 16 10.96 9.72 8.54
CA ALA A 16 9.67 9.59 7.90
C ALA A 16 9.44 10.73 6.91
N VAL A 17 8.74 10.44 5.82
CA VAL A 17 8.15 11.46 4.94
C VAL A 17 6.76 11.78 5.48
N THR A 18 6.54 13.02 5.91
CA THR A 18 5.33 13.43 6.64
C THR A 18 4.36 14.29 5.84
N GLY A 19 4.77 14.74 4.65
CA GLY A 19 3.96 15.60 3.81
C GLY A 19 4.52 15.67 2.39
N TYR A 20 3.60 15.83 1.45
CA TYR A 20 3.88 16.04 0.04
C TYR A 20 3.01 17.19 -0.45
N ALA A 21 3.62 18.19 -1.07
CA ALA A 21 2.95 19.34 -1.65
C ALA A 21 3.23 19.47 -3.15
N GLY A 22 3.70 18.40 -3.81
CA GLY A 22 3.90 18.38 -5.26
C GLY A 22 2.59 18.18 -6.01
N ASP A 23 2.67 18.28 -7.33
CA ASP A 23 1.59 18.00 -8.29
C ASP A 23 2.09 17.05 -9.41
N GLU A 24 3.27 16.45 -9.21
CA GLU A 24 3.87 15.55 -10.16
C GLU A 24 3.10 14.22 -10.27
N ALA A 25 2.88 13.78 -11.50
CA ALA A 25 2.27 12.47 -11.77
C ALA A 25 3.21 11.29 -11.45
N ASP A 26 4.52 11.51 -11.50
CA ASP A 26 5.53 10.50 -11.23
C ASP A 26 6.37 10.96 -10.03
N VAL A 27 6.15 10.29 -8.90
CA VAL A 27 6.75 10.65 -7.61
C VAL A 27 7.94 9.74 -7.34
N VAL A 28 9.03 10.33 -6.84
CA VAL A 28 10.25 9.61 -6.45
C VAL A 28 10.54 9.98 -5.01
N ILE A 29 10.29 9.03 -4.11
CA ILE A 29 10.57 9.21 -2.69
C ILE A 29 12.09 9.26 -2.49
N PRO A 30 12.64 10.30 -1.83
CA PRO A 30 14.06 10.36 -1.53
C PRO A 30 14.49 9.18 -0.66
N ALA A 31 15.61 8.52 -1.01
CA ALA A 31 16.14 7.41 -0.22
C ALA A 31 16.64 7.84 1.16
N THR A 32 17.06 9.10 1.29
CA THR A 32 17.62 9.64 2.54
C THR A 32 17.23 11.09 2.77
N PHE A 33 17.18 11.52 4.03
CA PHE A 33 17.14 12.92 4.43
C PHE A 33 18.13 13.15 5.57
N GLY A 34 19.00 14.17 5.45
CA GLY A 34 20.07 14.42 6.43
C GLY A 34 21.07 13.27 6.59
N GLY A 35 21.28 12.46 5.54
CA GLY A 35 22.12 11.26 5.59
C GLY A 35 21.49 10.06 6.31
N ARG A 36 20.23 10.17 6.76
CA ARG A 36 19.46 9.07 7.36
C ARG A 36 18.52 8.45 6.33
N PRO A 37 18.33 7.11 6.33
CA PRO A 37 17.39 6.45 5.41
C PRO A 37 15.95 6.88 5.68
N VAL A 38 15.16 6.99 4.62
CA VAL A 38 13.70 7.10 4.70
C VAL A 38 13.11 5.71 4.92
N THR A 39 12.42 5.51 6.03
CA THR A 39 11.86 4.21 6.43
C THR A 39 10.33 4.21 6.55
N ILE A 40 9.71 5.39 6.69
CA ILE A 40 8.26 5.50 6.92
C ILE A 40 7.65 6.50 5.94
N LEU A 41 6.54 6.11 5.30
CA LEU A 41 5.64 7.05 4.62
C LEU A 41 4.43 7.29 5.50
N PHE A 42 4.29 8.51 6.01
CA PHE A 42 3.31 8.83 7.04
C PHE A 42 1.87 8.89 6.50
N ASP A 43 0.92 8.95 7.41
CA ASP A 43 -0.50 8.91 7.07
C ASP A 43 -0.90 10.01 6.08
N LYS A 44 -1.79 9.66 5.14
CA LYS A 44 -2.41 10.57 4.18
C LYS A 44 -1.43 11.31 3.25
N LEU A 45 -0.16 10.89 3.16
CA LEU A 45 0.88 11.59 2.40
C LEU A 45 0.46 11.96 0.96
N PHE A 46 -0.25 11.05 0.29
CA PHE A 46 -0.73 11.21 -1.08
C PHE A 46 -2.26 11.19 -1.18
N ARG A 47 -2.97 11.44 -0.07
CA ARG A 47 -4.43 11.42 -0.07
C ARG A 47 -4.99 12.51 -0.99
N GLY A 48 -5.84 12.10 -1.93
CA GLY A 48 -6.51 12.99 -2.88
C GLY A 48 -5.67 13.41 -4.08
N HIS A 49 -4.41 12.97 -4.18
CA HIS A 49 -3.55 13.20 -5.34
C HIS A 49 -3.95 12.27 -6.50
N ALA A 50 -5.08 12.60 -7.13
CA ALA A 50 -5.67 11.79 -8.20
C ALA A 50 -4.81 11.76 -9.48
N GLU A 51 -3.84 12.67 -9.60
CA GLU A 51 -2.90 12.78 -10.72
C GLU A 51 -1.72 11.81 -10.64
N ILE A 52 -1.38 11.28 -9.45
CA ILE A 52 -0.23 10.38 -9.27
C ILE A 52 -0.47 9.07 -10.01
N ARG A 53 0.43 8.77 -10.96
CA ARG A 53 0.47 7.57 -11.80
C ARG A 53 1.49 6.55 -11.32
N SER A 54 2.60 7.02 -10.76
CA SER A 54 3.68 6.16 -10.27
C SER A 54 4.36 6.74 -9.04
N VAL A 55 4.84 5.85 -8.17
CA VAL A 55 5.58 6.19 -6.96
C VAL A 55 6.76 5.24 -6.83
N ALA A 56 7.97 5.76 -7.06
CA ALA A 56 9.21 5.01 -6.83
C ALA A 56 9.60 5.14 -5.35
N MET A 57 9.55 4.02 -4.63
CA MET A 57 9.91 3.95 -3.21
C MET A 57 11.29 3.30 -3.03
N PRO A 58 12.15 3.81 -2.12
CA PRO A 58 13.40 3.15 -1.79
C PRO A 58 13.15 1.87 -0.99
N ASP A 59 14.03 0.87 -1.15
CA ASP A 59 13.95 -0.41 -0.43
C ASP A 59 14.06 -0.27 1.10
N THR A 60 14.48 0.90 1.59
CA THR A 60 14.57 1.22 3.02
C THR A 60 13.21 1.47 3.66
N VAL A 61 12.14 1.71 2.89
CA VAL A 61 10.79 1.91 3.42
C VAL A 61 10.26 0.60 4.00
N THR A 62 9.93 0.63 5.30
CA THR A 62 9.41 -0.51 6.05
C THR A 62 7.95 -0.34 6.48
N ASP A 63 7.42 0.88 6.48
CA ASP A 63 6.09 1.19 7.01
C ASP A 63 5.32 2.17 6.13
N LEU A 64 4.08 1.80 5.74
CA LEU A 64 3.17 2.62 4.92
C LEU A 64 1.90 2.98 5.70
N GLY A 65 1.75 4.27 6.05
CA GLY A 65 0.71 4.81 6.93
C GLY A 65 -0.74 4.64 6.46
N GLU A 66 -1.64 5.06 7.34
CA GLU A 66 -3.09 5.02 7.12
C GLU A 66 -3.51 6.01 6.03
N PHE A 67 -4.43 5.61 5.14
CA PHE A 67 -4.91 6.43 4.03
C PHE A 67 -3.82 6.98 3.08
N LEU A 68 -2.62 6.37 3.07
CA LEU A 68 -1.45 6.90 2.38
C LEU A 68 -1.71 7.32 0.93
N PHE A 69 -2.38 6.47 0.16
CA PHE A 69 -2.74 6.68 -1.25
C PHE A 69 -4.25 6.84 -1.45
N ASP A 70 -5.01 7.23 -0.42
CA ASP A 70 -6.47 7.35 -0.51
C ASP A 70 -6.88 8.25 -1.70
N GLY A 71 -7.55 7.66 -2.70
CA GLY A 71 -8.03 8.39 -3.87
C GLY A 71 -6.98 8.67 -4.95
N CYS A 72 -5.82 8.00 -4.93
CA CYS A 72 -4.85 8.01 -6.03
C CYS A 72 -5.40 7.24 -7.25
N MET A 73 -6.36 7.81 -7.95
CA MET A 73 -7.13 7.14 -9.01
C MET A 73 -6.32 6.87 -10.29
N ALA A 74 -5.24 7.62 -10.54
CA ALA A 74 -4.36 7.38 -11.69
C ALA A 74 -3.27 6.33 -11.42
N LEU A 75 -3.06 5.92 -10.16
CA LEU A 75 -2.04 4.95 -9.76
C LEU A 75 -2.49 3.54 -10.15
N ARG A 76 -2.00 3.03 -11.30
CA ARG A 76 -2.40 1.72 -11.85
C ARG A 76 -1.57 0.55 -11.32
N ARG A 77 -0.31 0.80 -10.98
CA ARG A 77 0.64 -0.19 -10.48
C ARG A 77 1.49 0.46 -9.41
N ILE A 78 1.92 -0.34 -8.43
CA ILE A 78 2.87 0.08 -7.42
C ILE A 78 3.82 -1.07 -7.12
N GLU A 79 5.11 -0.77 -7.07
CA GLU A 79 6.13 -1.71 -6.61
C GLU A 79 6.35 -1.46 -5.11
N LEU A 80 6.02 -2.45 -4.29
CA LEU A 80 6.20 -2.34 -2.84
C LEU A 80 7.63 -2.72 -2.45
N PRO A 81 8.26 -2.02 -1.48
CA PRO A 81 9.60 -2.34 -1.02
C PRO A 81 9.71 -3.77 -0.51
N ARG A 82 10.81 -4.47 -0.84
CA ARG A 82 11.01 -5.86 -0.38
C ARG A 82 11.05 -5.98 1.15
N GLY A 83 11.55 -4.94 1.81
CA GLY A 83 11.66 -4.85 3.27
C GLY A 83 10.39 -4.38 3.98
N LEU A 84 9.27 -4.19 3.27
CA LEU A 84 8.03 -3.69 3.86
C LEU A 84 7.51 -4.65 4.93
N LYS A 85 7.27 -4.11 6.14
CA LYS A 85 6.81 -4.85 7.31
C LYS A 85 5.37 -4.52 7.67
N SER A 86 4.98 -3.25 7.52
CA SER A 86 3.69 -2.76 7.99
C SER A 86 2.91 -2.06 6.88
N LEU A 87 1.66 -2.47 6.74
CA LEU A 87 0.62 -1.82 5.95
C LEU A 87 -0.52 -1.46 6.92
N TRP A 88 -0.97 -0.22 6.91
CA TRP A 88 -2.03 0.24 7.80
C TRP A 88 -3.41 0.23 7.13
N GLY A 89 -4.47 0.45 7.91
CA GLY A 89 -5.84 0.49 7.39
C GLY A 89 -5.96 1.50 6.25
N TYR A 90 -6.83 1.23 5.27
CA TYR A 90 -7.12 2.18 4.19
C TYR A 90 -5.93 2.65 3.33
N THR A 91 -4.72 2.08 3.43
CA THR A 91 -3.53 2.60 2.73
C THR A 91 -3.74 2.83 1.23
N PHE A 92 -4.49 1.96 0.54
CA PHE A 92 -4.78 2.04 -0.89
C PHE A 92 -6.28 2.27 -1.20
N VAL A 93 -7.08 2.73 -0.25
CA VAL A 93 -8.53 2.92 -0.48
C VAL A 93 -8.79 3.82 -1.70
N ARG A 94 -9.73 3.43 -2.57
CA ARG A 94 -10.10 4.16 -3.81
C ARG A 94 -8.95 4.39 -4.82
N CYS A 95 -7.87 3.60 -4.75
CA CYS A 95 -6.80 3.67 -5.75
C CYS A 95 -7.25 3.10 -7.11
N GLY A 96 -6.57 3.53 -8.18
CA GLY A 96 -6.73 2.99 -9.53
C GLY A 96 -6.01 1.68 -9.80
N LEU A 97 -5.48 1.02 -8.77
CA LEU A 97 -4.60 -0.14 -8.89
C LEU A 97 -5.27 -1.26 -9.67
N GLU A 98 -4.52 -1.90 -10.55
CA GLU A 98 -4.98 -3.04 -11.34
C GLU A 98 -4.46 -4.37 -10.78
N GLU A 99 -3.19 -4.39 -10.37
CA GLU A 99 -2.55 -5.54 -9.75
C GLU A 99 -1.63 -5.08 -8.64
N VAL A 100 -1.48 -5.91 -7.61
CA VAL A 100 -0.51 -5.69 -6.53
C VAL A 100 0.14 -7.00 -6.11
N ALA A 101 1.47 -6.97 -5.98
CA ALA A 101 2.25 -8.02 -5.34
C ALA A 101 2.67 -7.53 -3.96
N LEU A 102 2.25 -8.25 -2.92
CA LEU A 102 2.61 -7.97 -1.54
C LEU A 102 3.93 -8.68 -1.20
N PRO A 103 4.88 -8.01 -0.52
CA PRO A 103 6.18 -8.59 -0.22
C PRO A 103 6.12 -9.65 0.88
N ASP A 104 7.09 -10.56 0.90
CA ASP A 104 7.15 -11.71 1.80
C ASP A 104 7.20 -11.34 3.29
N GLY A 105 7.67 -10.13 3.62
CA GLY A 105 7.73 -9.63 5.00
C GLY A 105 6.37 -9.23 5.57
N LEU A 106 5.34 -9.02 4.73
CA LEU A 106 4.03 -8.58 5.18
C LEU A 106 3.19 -9.75 5.69
N THR A 107 2.73 -9.62 6.94
CA THR A 107 2.01 -10.72 7.62
C THR A 107 0.49 -10.57 7.60
N ALA A 108 -0.03 -9.39 7.27
CA ALA A 108 -1.46 -9.17 7.19
C ALA A 108 -1.84 -8.11 6.15
N ILE A 109 -3.04 -8.28 5.58
CA ILE A 109 -3.76 -7.23 4.87
C ILE A 109 -4.78 -6.63 5.85
N PRO A 110 -4.58 -5.39 6.31
CA PRO A 110 -5.41 -4.77 7.34
C PRO A 110 -6.83 -4.46 6.84
N PRO A 111 -7.75 -4.12 7.76
CA PRO A 111 -9.11 -3.72 7.37
C PRO A 111 -9.10 -2.59 6.34
N TYR A 112 -9.92 -2.74 5.31
CA TYR A 112 -10.13 -1.74 4.26
C TYR A 112 -8.91 -1.34 3.42
N ALA A 113 -7.79 -2.07 3.51
CA ALA A 113 -6.52 -1.72 2.85
C ALA A 113 -6.68 -1.33 1.37
N PHE A 114 -7.48 -2.09 0.62
CA PHE A 114 -7.74 -1.90 -0.81
C PHE A 114 -9.21 -1.57 -1.09
N LYS A 115 -9.99 -1.14 -0.09
CA LYS A 115 -11.43 -0.87 -0.26
C LYS A 115 -11.68 0.06 -1.45
N ASP A 116 -12.69 -0.25 -2.25
CA ASP A 116 -13.09 0.51 -3.45
C ASP A 116 -12.00 0.67 -4.52
N CYS A 117 -10.97 -0.18 -4.55
CA CYS A 117 -10.06 -0.29 -5.70
C CYS A 117 -10.76 -0.96 -6.87
N LYS A 118 -11.66 -0.24 -7.55
CA LYS A 118 -12.58 -0.80 -8.54
C LYS A 118 -11.90 -1.43 -9.76
N SER A 119 -10.66 -1.06 -10.05
CA SER A 119 -9.87 -1.61 -11.15
C SER A 119 -9.00 -2.80 -10.76
N LEU A 120 -8.90 -3.13 -9.46
CA LEU A 120 -8.01 -4.16 -8.95
C LEU A 120 -8.53 -5.52 -9.38
N ARG A 121 -7.78 -6.22 -10.23
CA ARG A 121 -8.12 -7.55 -10.77
C ARG A 121 -7.40 -8.69 -10.07
N ARG A 122 -6.19 -8.44 -9.55
CA ARG A 122 -5.32 -9.49 -9.02
C ARG A 122 -4.48 -9.02 -7.84
N VAL A 123 -4.42 -9.85 -6.80
CA VAL A 123 -3.52 -9.68 -5.65
C VAL A 123 -2.70 -10.94 -5.49
N VAL A 124 -1.38 -10.79 -5.34
CA VAL A 124 -0.47 -11.88 -5.00
C VAL A 124 0.11 -11.60 -3.62
N CYS A 125 -0.13 -12.51 -2.68
CA CYS A 125 0.34 -12.43 -1.30
C CYS A 125 1.79 -12.94 -1.22
N GLY A 126 2.64 -12.24 -0.47
CA GLY A 126 3.96 -12.74 -0.11
C GLY A 126 3.88 -13.98 0.78
N SER A 127 4.98 -14.74 0.86
CA SER A 127 5.02 -16.02 1.58
C SER A 127 4.76 -15.90 3.08
N GLY A 128 4.98 -14.72 3.68
CA GLY A 128 4.75 -14.46 5.10
C GLY A 128 3.30 -14.11 5.46
N MET A 129 2.38 -14.05 4.49
CA MET A 129 1.00 -13.66 4.73
C MET A 129 0.29 -14.64 5.69
N LYS A 130 -0.39 -14.10 6.70
CA LYS A 130 -1.12 -14.89 7.71
C LYS A 130 -2.59 -14.51 7.81
N HIS A 131 -2.91 -13.23 7.63
CA HIS A 131 -4.28 -12.73 7.82
C HIS A 131 -4.74 -11.79 6.71
N ILE A 132 -5.99 -11.97 6.27
CA ILE A 132 -6.72 -10.98 5.47
C ILE A 132 -7.91 -10.53 6.32
N TYR A 133 -7.91 -9.27 6.73
CA TYR A 133 -8.92 -8.74 7.63
C TYR A 133 -10.19 -8.29 6.92
N ALA A 134 -11.25 -8.07 7.71
CA ALA A 134 -12.58 -7.73 7.20
C ALA A 134 -12.52 -6.50 6.29
N TRP A 135 -13.25 -6.57 5.18
CA TRP A 135 -13.35 -5.52 4.17
C TRP A 135 -12.04 -5.10 3.50
N ALA A 136 -10.95 -5.86 3.64
CA ALA A 136 -9.67 -5.59 2.97
C ALA A 136 -9.85 -5.27 1.47
N PHE A 137 -10.80 -5.96 0.81
CA PHE A 137 -11.13 -5.80 -0.61
C PHE A 137 -12.61 -5.43 -0.86
N GLY A 138 -13.27 -4.83 0.14
CA GLY A 138 -14.67 -4.43 0.00
C GLY A 138 -14.87 -3.45 -1.17
N GLY A 139 -15.80 -3.74 -2.08
CA GLY A 139 -16.07 -2.88 -3.25
C GLY A 139 -14.99 -2.89 -4.34
N CYS A 140 -14.09 -3.89 -4.35
CA CYS A 140 -13.18 -4.11 -5.48
C CYS A 140 -13.90 -4.87 -6.61
N ASP A 141 -14.78 -4.18 -7.34
CA ASP A 141 -15.73 -4.77 -8.30
C ASP A 141 -15.08 -5.63 -9.42
N SER A 142 -13.82 -5.37 -9.76
CA SER A 142 -13.07 -6.10 -10.81
C SER A 142 -12.18 -7.23 -10.28
N LEU A 143 -12.12 -7.45 -8.96
CA LEU A 143 -11.18 -8.41 -8.38
C LEU A 143 -11.61 -9.83 -8.75
N ALA A 144 -10.75 -10.52 -9.49
CA ALA A 144 -11.01 -11.86 -9.95
C ALA A 144 -10.22 -12.90 -9.14
N GLU A 145 -9.03 -12.54 -8.68
CA GLU A 145 -8.09 -13.49 -8.08
C GLU A 145 -7.29 -12.89 -6.92
N VAL A 146 -7.25 -13.62 -5.80
CA VAL A 146 -6.27 -13.43 -4.73
C VAL A 146 -5.50 -14.72 -4.54
N VAL A 147 -4.19 -14.68 -4.73
CA VAL A 147 -3.28 -15.83 -4.61
C VAL A 147 -2.51 -15.71 -3.31
N CYS A 148 -2.71 -16.62 -2.37
CA CYS A 148 -1.88 -16.72 -1.18
C CYS A 148 -1.46 -18.17 -0.87
N ALA A 149 -0.49 -18.34 0.02
CA ALA A 149 -0.10 -19.64 0.56
C ALA A 149 -1.24 -20.31 1.37
N PRO A 150 -1.18 -21.64 1.62
CA PRO A 150 -2.16 -22.33 2.45
C PRO A 150 -2.14 -21.84 3.89
N GLY A 151 -3.29 -21.85 4.55
CA GLY A 151 -3.40 -21.51 5.98
C GLY A 151 -3.57 -20.02 6.30
N VAL A 152 -3.63 -19.15 5.28
CA VAL A 152 -4.01 -17.74 5.48
C VAL A 152 -5.43 -17.67 6.04
N GLN A 153 -5.57 -16.99 7.18
CA GLN A 153 -6.85 -16.76 7.82
C GLN A 153 -7.56 -15.57 7.18
N VAL A 154 -8.80 -15.78 6.75
CA VAL A 154 -9.61 -14.74 6.10
C VAL A 154 -10.78 -14.40 7.00
N SER A 155 -10.91 -13.13 7.34
CA SER A 155 -12.04 -12.62 8.12
C SER A 155 -13.33 -12.63 7.30
N ASP A 156 -14.46 -12.76 7.98
CA ASP A 156 -15.78 -12.54 7.38
C ASP A 156 -15.79 -11.18 6.67
N ARG A 157 -16.40 -11.14 5.48
CA ARG A 157 -16.52 -9.92 4.67
C ARG A 157 -15.20 -9.33 4.13
N ALA A 158 -14.08 -10.05 4.19
CA ALA A 158 -12.82 -9.62 3.54
C ALA A 158 -13.03 -9.23 2.06
N PHE A 159 -13.94 -9.94 1.39
CA PHE A 159 -14.33 -9.79 -0.02
C PHE A 159 -15.78 -9.31 -0.17
N GLU A 160 -16.32 -8.50 0.76
CA GLU A 160 -17.72 -8.06 0.66
C GLU A 160 -17.99 -7.36 -0.68
N SER A 161 -19.13 -7.69 -1.30
CA SER A 161 -19.57 -7.13 -2.58
C SER A 161 -18.59 -7.43 -3.73
N ASN A 162 -17.82 -8.51 -3.61
CA ASN A 162 -16.85 -8.95 -4.58
C ASN A 162 -17.15 -10.37 -5.07
N ALA A 163 -16.86 -10.64 -6.35
CA ALA A 163 -16.96 -11.96 -6.95
C ALA A 163 -15.61 -12.74 -6.92
N ALA A 164 -14.57 -12.18 -6.29
CA ALA A 164 -13.22 -12.71 -6.26
C ALA A 164 -13.14 -14.15 -5.75
N ILE A 165 -12.27 -14.94 -6.38
CA ILE A 165 -11.93 -16.29 -5.96
C ILE A 165 -10.57 -16.24 -5.25
N MET A 166 -10.53 -16.68 -4.00
CA MET A 166 -9.27 -16.95 -3.32
C MET A 166 -8.67 -18.27 -3.83
N ARG A 167 -7.42 -18.22 -4.28
CA ARG A 167 -6.63 -19.39 -4.71
C ARG A 167 -5.50 -19.65 -3.74
N ILE A 168 -5.33 -20.92 -3.42
CA ILE A 168 -4.26 -21.42 -2.57
C ILE A 168 -3.26 -22.13 -3.47
N GLN A 169 -1.97 -21.78 -3.36
CA GLN A 169 -0.86 -22.41 -4.09
C GLN A 169 0.20 -22.94 -3.13
#